data_AF-A0A7S2KV53-F1
#
_entry.id   AF-A0A7S2KV53-F1
#
_cell.length_a   1.000
_cell.length_b   1.000
_cell.length_c   1.000
_cell.angle_alpha   90.00
_cell.angle_beta   90.00
_cell.angle_gamma   90.00
#
_symmetry.space_group_name_H-M   'P 1'
#
loop_
_entity.id
_entity.type
_entity.pdbx_description
1 polymer ?
#
loop_
_entity_poly.entity_id
_entity_poly.type
_entity_poly.pdbx_seq_one_letter_code
_entity_poly.pdbx_strand_id
1 'polypeptide(L)'
;GKPSSMTDDRIHQLDSIGFQWSLNSGDVTRGDKSLQKIWDARFHELEAYKAKHGHCNVPAASAKLGRWVRTQRHNYRLSKEGKHSRMTNERVQRLESIGFQWSLNLSDVIRGDKSLKKIWDARF
;
A
#
# COMPACT_ATOMS: atom_id res chain seq x y z
N GLY A 1 9.51 35.97 4.93
CA GLY A 1 8.95 34.60 5.03
C GLY A 1 9.69 33.86 6.12
N LYS A 2 8.99 33.16 7.02
CA LYS A 2 9.65 32.31 8.02
C LYS A 2 9.71 30.86 7.52
N PRO A 3 10.88 30.20 7.52
CA PRO A 3 10.99 28.79 7.19
C PRO A 3 10.50 27.95 8.38
N SER A 4 9.57 27.03 8.14
CA SER A 4 9.06 26.17 9.22
C SER A 4 9.99 24.99 9.45
N SER A 5 10.44 24.90 10.69
CA SER A 5 11.36 23.94 11.30
C SER A 5 10.73 22.56 11.45
N MET A 6 11.02 21.65 10.51
CA MET A 6 10.88 20.20 10.69
C MET A 6 12.03 19.53 9.93
N THR A 7 12.95 18.93 10.68
CA THR A 7 14.01 18.09 10.12
C THR A 7 13.42 16.72 9.78
N ASP A 8 13.91 16.10 8.71
CA ASP A 8 13.45 14.80 8.21
C ASP A 8 13.45 13.72 9.31
N ASP A 9 14.45 13.74 10.20
CA ASP A 9 14.56 12.79 11.31
C ASP A 9 13.35 12.82 12.27
N ARG A 10 12.76 14.01 12.47
CA ARG A 10 11.59 14.16 13.34
C ARG A 10 10.32 13.65 12.69
N ILE A 11 10.23 13.70 11.36
CA ILE A 11 9.13 13.11 10.58
C ILE A 11 9.20 11.58 10.66
N HIS A 12 10.39 11.01 10.53
CA HIS A 12 10.61 9.56 10.61
C HIS A 12 10.25 8.96 11.97
N GLN A 13 10.57 9.65 13.06
CA GLN A 13 10.24 9.17 14.40
C GLN A 13 8.72 9.15 14.66
N LEU A 14 8.02 10.12 14.06
CA LEU A 14 6.58 10.29 14.18
C LEU A 14 5.82 9.28 13.29
N ASP A 15 6.23 9.07 12.04
CA ASP A 15 5.65 8.01 11.19
C ASP A 15 5.84 6.60 11.80
N SER A 16 6.99 6.34 12.45
CA SER A 16 7.30 5.06 13.10
C SER A 16 6.36 4.71 14.26
N ILE A 17 5.80 5.71 14.93
CA ILE A 17 4.82 5.53 16.01
C ILE A 17 3.37 5.72 15.55
N GLY A 18 3.13 5.85 14.23
CA GLY A 18 1.81 6.10 13.67
C GLY A 18 1.28 7.51 13.97
N PHE A 19 2.16 8.47 14.18
CA PHE A 19 1.80 9.86 14.47
C PHE A 19 1.13 10.50 13.26
N GLN A 20 -0.03 11.08 13.50
CA GLN A 20 -0.85 11.66 12.45
C GLN A 20 -0.44 13.09 12.15
N TRP A 21 0.15 13.28 10.97
CA TRP A 21 0.52 14.59 10.45
C TRP A 21 -0.71 15.36 9.95
N SER A 22 -1.42 16.03 10.86
CA SER A 22 -1.97 17.39 10.69
C SER A 22 -2.89 17.76 11.85
N LEU A 23 -2.77 19.00 12.35
CA LEU A 23 -3.81 19.76 13.08
C LEU A 23 -3.42 21.26 13.12
N ASN A 24 -3.72 21.98 12.03
CA ASN A 24 -3.92 23.43 11.87
C ASN A 24 -3.38 23.86 10.50
N SER A 25 -4.21 23.98 9.46
CA SER A 25 -5.30 24.96 9.43
C SER A 25 -6.69 24.36 9.64
N GLY A 26 -7.26 24.58 10.83
CA GLY A 26 -8.69 24.57 11.11
C GLY A 26 -9.43 23.24 10.96
N ASP A 27 -9.33 22.41 12.00
CA ASP A 27 -10.18 21.23 12.29
C ASP A 27 -9.85 19.93 11.54
N VAL A 28 -8.91 19.18 12.11
CA VAL A 28 -8.71 17.76 11.85
C VAL A 28 -9.52 17.02 12.91
N THR A 29 -10.51 16.26 12.47
CA THR A 29 -10.57 14.82 12.76
C THR A 29 -11.50 14.12 11.75
N ARG A 30 -11.65 14.67 10.54
CA ARG A 30 -12.46 14.05 9.46
C ARG A 30 -11.64 13.50 8.29
N GLY A 31 -10.41 14.01 8.06
CA GLY A 31 -9.59 13.68 6.89
C GLY A 31 -8.98 12.28 6.89
N ASP A 32 -8.46 11.82 8.03
CA ASP A 32 -7.77 10.52 8.10
C ASP A 32 -8.73 9.32 8.08
N LYS A 33 -9.81 9.36 8.88
CA LYS A 33 -10.93 8.40 8.77
C LYS A 33 -11.48 8.34 7.34
N SER A 34 -11.53 9.47 6.64
CA SER A 34 -11.98 9.52 5.25
C SER A 34 -11.03 8.77 4.31
N LEU A 35 -9.72 8.96 4.46
CA LEU A 35 -8.72 8.26 3.63
C LEU A 35 -8.68 6.76 3.89
N GLN A 36 -8.81 6.33 5.15
CA GLN A 36 -8.92 4.92 5.49
C GLN A 36 -10.22 4.32 4.93
N LYS A 37 -11.37 4.98 5.09
CA LYS A 37 -12.64 4.55 4.47
C LYS A 37 -12.55 4.43 2.95
N ILE A 38 -11.86 5.35 2.27
CA ILE A 38 -11.64 5.28 0.83
C ILE A 38 -10.79 4.06 0.48
N TRP A 39 -9.74 3.78 1.25
CA TRP A 39 -8.91 2.60 1.07
C TRP A 39 -9.73 1.31 1.28
N ASP A 40 -10.51 1.25 2.35
CA ASP A 40 -11.39 0.12 2.67
C ASP A 40 -12.42 -0.12 1.57
N ALA A 41 -13.08 0.93 1.06
CA ALA A 41 -14.04 0.78 -0.04
C ALA A 41 -13.39 0.19 -1.29
N ARG A 42 -12.16 0.62 -1.64
CA ARG A 42 -11.42 0.07 -2.79
C ARG A 42 -10.93 -1.35 -2.55
N PHE A 43 -10.60 -1.68 -1.30
CA PHE A 43 -10.26 -3.04 -0.92
C PHE A 43 -11.46 -3.98 -1.13
N HIS A 44 -12.66 -3.60 -0.68
CA HIS A 44 -13.87 -4.39 -0.92
C HIS A 44 -14.22 -4.52 -2.41
N GLU A 45 -14.01 -3.45 -3.20
CA GLU A 45 -14.14 -3.55 -4.67
C GLU A 45 -13.15 -4.56 -5.27
N LEU A 46 -11.93 -4.64 -4.73
CA LEU A 46 -10.94 -5.62 -5.17
C LEU A 46 -11.32 -7.05 -4.77
N GLU A 47 -11.90 -7.25 -3.58
CA GLU A 47 -12.44 -8.54 -3.15
C GLU A 47 -13.55 -9.02 -4.08
N ALA A 48 -14.50 -8.14 -4.40
CA ALA A 48 -15.57 -8.43 -5.35
C ALA A 48 -15.00 -8.75 -6.75
N TYR A 49 -13.98 -8.02 -7.19
CA TYR A 49 -13.30 -8.31 -8.44
C TYR A 49 -12.63 -9.69 -8.41
N LYS A 50 -11.92 -10.04 -7.34
CA LYS A 50 -11.31 -11.36 -7.17
C LYS A 50 -12.36 -12.47 -7.18
N ALA A 51 -13.48 -12.30 -6.50
CA ALA A 51 -14.56 -13.28 -6.49
C ALA A 51 -15.11 -13.54 -7.91
N LYS A 52 -15.18 -12.50 -8.75
CA LYS A 52 -15.66 -12.60 -10.13
C LYS A 52 -14.63 -13.15 -11.12
N HIS A 53 -13.36 -12.80 -10.97
CA HIS A 53 -12.31 -13.08 -11.96
C HIS A 53 -11.28 -14.14 -11.52
N GLY A 54 -11.32 -14.57 -10.26
CA GLY A 54 -10.35 -15.49 -9.66
C GLY A 54 -8.99 -14.86 -9.32
N HIS A 55 -8.75 -13.60 -9.69
CA HIS A 55 -7.47 -12.91 -9.49
C HIS A 55 -7.63 -11.42 -9.19
N CYS A 56 -6.62 -10.79 -8.58
CA CYS A 56 -6.58 -9.35 -8.30
C CYS A 56 -5.94 -8.51 -9.43
N ASN A 57 -5.69 -9.11 -10.60
CA ASN A 57 -5.07 -8.45 -11.75
C ASN A 57 -6.09 -7.61 -12.51
N VAL A 58 -6.38 -6.43 -11.96
CA VAL A 58 -7.30 -5.46 -12.56
C VAL A 58 -6.59 -4.68 -13.66
N PRO A 59 -7.10 -4.67 -14.91
CA PRO A 59 -6.54 -3.86 -16.00
C PRO A 59 -6.49 -2.38 -15.61
N ALA A 60 -5.42 -1.68 -16.00
CA ALA A 60 -5.29 -0.25 -15.75
C ALA A 60 -6.42 0.58 -16.41
N ALA A 61 -7.02 0.06 -17.49
CA ALA A 61 -8.16 0.65 -18.18
C ALA A 61 -9.46 0.64 -17.35
N SER A 62 -9.55 -0.17 -16.29
CA SER A 62 -10.66 -0.17 -15.33
C SER A 62 -10.51 1.02 -14.36
N ALA A 63 -10.65 2.22 -14.91
CA ALA A 63 -10.48 3.57 -14.38
C ALA A 63 -10.00 3.71 -12.92
N LYS A 64 -10.88 3.42 -11.95
CA LYS A 64 -10.64 3.72 -10.53
C LYS A 64 -9.90 2.59 -9.81
N LEU A 65 -10.37 1.35 -9.96
CA LEU A 65 -9.78 0.20 -9.28
C LEU A 65 -8.41 -0.18 -9.86
N GLY A 66 -8.25 -0.14 -11.18
CA GLY A 66 -6.97 -0.42 -11.83
C GLY A 66 -5.88 0.59 -11.43
N ARG A 67 -6.23 1.88 -11.37
CA ARG A 67 -5.33 2.92 -10.86
C ARG A 67 -4.96 2.69 -9.40
N TRP A 68 -5.94 2.32 -8.57
CA TRP A 68 -5.71 2.05 -7.15
C TRP A 68 -4.77 0.85 -6.94
N VAL A 69 -4.97 -0.26 -7.67
CA VAL A 69 -4.08 -1.43 -7.67
C VAL A 69 -2.65 -1.04 -8.02
N ARG A 70 -2.47 -0.22 -9.07
CA ARG A 70 -1.14 0.30 -9.46
C ARG A 70 -0.50 1.13 -8.34
N THR A 71 -1.29 1.97 -7.67
CA THR A 71 -0.82 2.76 -6.52
C THR A 71 -0.37 1.87 -5.36
N GLN A 72 -1.09 0.78 -5.06
CA GLN A 72 -0.67 -0.15 -4.01
C GLN A 72 0.69 -0.78 -4.33
N ARG A 73 0.88 -1.26 -5.57
CA ARG A 73 2.17 -1.83 -6.01
C ARG A 73 3.32 -0.83 -5.93
N HIS A 74 3.08 0.42 -6.34
CA HIS A 74 4.09 1.48 -6.24
C HIS A 74 4.47 1.78 -4.79
N ASN A 75 3.49 1.96 -3.90
CA ASN A 75 3.72 2.23 -2.49
C ASN A 75 4.43 1.06 -1.79
N TYR A 76 4.10 -0.18 -2.14
CA TYR A 76 4.80 -1.36 -1.62
C TYR A 76 6.28 -1.36 -2.02
N ARG A 77 6.57 -1.08 -3.31
CA ARG A 77 7.96 -0.99 -3.78
C ARG A 77 8.74 0.10 -3.05
N LEU A 78 8.15 1.29 -2.90
CA LEU A 78 8.79 2.37 -2.13
C LEU A 78 9.09 1.94 -0.69
N SER A 79 8.12 1.28 -0.03
CA SER A 79 8.30 0.76 1.33
C SER A 79 9.45 -0.27 1.41
N LYS A 80 9.57 -1.17 0.43
CA LYS A 80 10.68 -2.15 0.36
C LYS A 80 12.04 -1.51 0.08
N GLU A 81 12.06 -0.40 -0.65
CA GLU A 81 13.27 0.41 -0.90
C GLU A 81 13.63 1.31 0.30
N GLY A 82 12.89 1.23 1.42
CA GLY A 82 13.08 2.11 2.58
C GLY A 82 12.69 3.56 2.32
N LYS A 83 11.98 3.83 1.21
CA LYS A 83 11.52 5.16 0.82
C LYS A 83 10.17 5.46 1.46
N HIS A 84 9.89 6.75 1.62
CA HIS A 84 8.61 7.23 2.13
C HIS A 84 7.44 6.69 1.29
N SER A 85 6.44 6.12 1.98
CA SER A 85 5.31 5.44 1.36
C SER A 85 4.09 5.44 2.27
N ARG A 86 2.90 5.45 1.68
CA ARG A 86 1.61 5.30 2.37
C ARG A 86 1.21 3.83 2.61
N MET A 87 2.13 2.90 2.35
CA MET A 87 1.92 1.48 2.60
C MET A 87 2.19 1.18 4.07
N THR A 88 1.17 0.70 4.78
CA THR A 88 1.29 0.24 6.17
C THR A 88 1.31 -1.29 6.21
N ASN A 89 1.85 -1.87 7.29
CA ASN A 89 1.87 -3.34 7.46
C ASN A 89 0.46 -3.94 7.43
N GLU A 90 -0.53 -3.27 8.00
CA GLU A 90 -1.94 -3.71 7.96
C GLU A 90 -2.46 -3.81 6.52
N ARG A 91 -2.18 -2.80 5.68
CA ARG A 91 -2.59 -2.81 4.27
C ARG A 91 -1.90 -3.92 3.49
N VAL A 92 -0.62 -4.19 3.79
CA VAL A 92 0.12 -5.31 3.21
C VAL A 92 -0.55 -6.62 3.57
N GLN A 93 -0.79 -6.86 4.86
CA GLN A 93 -1.41 -8.09 5.35
C GLN A 93 -2.81 -8.32 4.76
N ARG A 94 -3.63 -7.26 4.64
CA ARG A 94 -4.96 -7.37 4.03
C ARG A 94 -4.90 -7.67 2.54
N LEU A 95 -3.94 -7.09 1.81
CA LEU A 95 -3.75 -7.40 0.40
C LEU A 95 -3.22 -8.84 0.23
N GLU A 96 -2.31 -9.28 1.08
CA GLU A 96 -1.79 -10.66 1.07
C GLU A 96 -2.85 -11.70 1.44
N SER A 97 -3.77 -11.39 2.37
CA SER A 97 -4.86 -12.31 2.74
C SER A 97 -5.79 -12.63 1.57
N ILE A 98 -5.91 -11.72 0.62
CA ILE A 98 -6.65 -11.93 -0.62
C ILE A 98 -5.75 -12.42 -1.77
N GLY A 99 -4.50 -12.79 -1.51
CA GLY A 99 -3.58 -13.30 -2.53
C GLY A 99 -3.16 -12.26 -3.57
N PHE A 100 -3.07 -10.98 -3.16
CA PHE A 100 -2.69 -9.89 -4.04
C PHE A 100 -1.26 -10.06 -4.56
N GLN A 101 -1.11 -9.99 -5.89
CA GLN A 101 0.20 -10.07 -6.55
C GLN A 101 0.84 -8.68 -6.61
N TRP A 102 1.91 -8.50 -5.83
CA TRP A 102 2.71 -7.27 -5.78
C TRP A 102 3.52 -7.03 -7.06
N SER A 103 3.94 -8.11 -7.73
CA SER A 103 4.50 -8.08 -9.08
C SER A 103 3.78 -9.08 -9.98
N LEU A 104 3.60 -8.69 -11.24
CA LEU A 104 3.07 -9.55 -12.30
C LEU A 104 4.15 -10.37 -13.01
N ASN A 105 5.41 -10.05 -12.74
CA ASN A 105 6.55 -10.75 -13.32
C ASN A 105 7.17 -11.65 -12.23
N LEU A 106 7.15 -12.97 -12.45
CA LEU A 106 7.77 -13.97 -11.58
C LEU A 106 9.24 -13.65 -11.27
N SER A 107 9.97 -13.05 -12.21
CA SER A 107 11.38 -12.68 -12.01
C SER A 107 11.57 -11.56 -10.98
N ASP A 108 10.60 -10.66 -10.80
CA ASP A 108 10.64 -9.61 -9.78
C ASP A 108 10.20 -10.11 -8.40
N VAL A 109 9.26 -11.07 -8.35
CA VAL A 109 8.83 -11.74 -7.11
C VAL A 109 10.00 -12.47 -6.46
N ILE A 110 10.79 -13.19 -7.27
CA ILE A 110 11.93 -13.99 -6.80
C ILE A 110 13.15 -13.10 -6.47
N ARG A 111 13.38 -12.03 -7.24
CA ARG A 111 14.54 -11.13 -7.03
C ARG A 111 14.36 -10.21 -5.81
N GLY A 112 13.13 -9.81 -5.50
CA GLY A 112 12.82 -8.89 -4.38
C GLY A 112 12.50 -9.56 -3.05
N ASP A 113 12.05 -10.81 -3.06
CA ASP A 113 11.66 -11.53 -1.85
C ASP A 113 12.31 -12.93 -1.79
N LYS A 114 13.47 -12.99 -1.11
CA LYS A 114 14.23 -14.24 -0.92
C LYS A 114 13.46 -15.29 -0.12
N SER A 115 12.44 -14.90 0.65
CA SER A 115 11.64 -15.82 1.47
C SER A 115 10.57 -16.55 0.65
N LEU A 116 9.97 -15.87 -0.34
CA LEU A 116 8.99 -16.46 -1.24
C LEU A 116 9.61 -17.46 -2.22
N LYS A 117 10.87 -17.26 -2.61
CA LYS A 117 11.63 -18.25 -3.41
C LYS A 117 11.60 -19.64 -2.74
N LYS A 118 11.78 -19.69 -1.42
CA LYS A 118 11.82 -20.95 -0.65
C LYS A 118 10.46 -21.67 -0.59
N ILE A 119 9.35 -20.91 -0.57
CA ILE A 119 7.99 -21.47 -0.57
C ILE A 119 7.62 -21.98 -1.97
N TRP A 120 8.07 -21.29 -3.01
CA TRP A 120 7.81 -21.66 -4.40
C TRP A 120 8.61 -22.91 -4.83
N ASP A 121 9.90 -22.97 -4.45
CA ASP A 121 10.79 -24.12 -4.69
C ASP A 121 10.44 -25.36 -3.84
N ALA A 122 9.58 -25.23 -2.83
CA ALA A 122 9.11 -26.35 -2.01
C ALA A 122 7.77 -26.94 -2.52
N ARG A 123 7.13 -26.27 -3.48
CA ARG A 123 5.82 -26.63 -4.02
C ARG A 123 5.91 -27.31 -5.40
N PHE A 124 7.12 -27.40 -5.96
CA PHE A 124 7.52 -28.05 -7.20
C PHE A 124 8.89 -28.70 -7.02
#